data_AF-E3KMS9-F1
#
_entry.id   AF-E3KMS9-F1
#
_cell.length_a   1.000
_cell.length_b   1.000
_cell.length_c   1.000
_cell.angle_alpha   90.00
_cell.angle_beta   90.00
_cell.angle_gamma   90.00
#
_symmetry.space_group_name_H-M   'P 1'
#
loop_
_entity.id
_entity.type
_entity.pdbx_description
1 polymer ?
#
loop_
_entity_poly.entity_id
_entity_poly.type
_entity_poly.pdbx_seq_one_letter_code
_entity_poly.pdbx_strand_id
1 'polypeptide(L)'
;MSDSNSETGNSSTSDDEWGASQTSETGPKSKTDLVVEALEYMDRKYMFSSEREADADKHLTIDDMGEKLKRLDELETSLLPSMKELIDQLLDALDIKGSSDYPGPQPDLDLTLEILSKLDKNLKRTVSSGVFLALESPLPDEDHDHHLKKAKIFRCTHLLSEIECLVVDEIYDLLVCCMSVVQWCESLSDCSDEALLQSEVLLSRREALMSATQCQHEIDRLIKFSQKSDLAILQVTWLPPADLLDKVLVNFTNLTNPRFERNAWIVEDQSQEREAPREEIVQVAKSTIPIIKLARILLGKLSQLSRKEVPFTLHSAIDSKSVDQLTSAQHSIAVQLDRIGFTFLKNHRTNQALEPIFDQAHAVVKKISWIVESHLVDIAFHLVPLPHLLLNGVNSPTRHFRAQFYPWKQLWDVAVSRLLDLLCSFETEH
;
A
#
# COMPACT_ATOMS: atom_id res chain seq x y z
N MET A 1 -32.44 5.89 71.41
CA MET A 1 -33.64 5.60 70.61
C MET A 1 -33.13 4.84 69.40
N SER A 2 -32.73 3.57 69.53
CA SER A 2 -33.54 2.41 69.99
C SER A 2 -34.73 2.27 69.03
N ASP A 3 -34.93 1.21 68.24
CA ASP A 3 -34.52 -0.19 68.30
C ASP A 3 -34.56 -0.77 66.87
N SER A 4 -33.62 -1.60 66.40
CA SER A 4 -33.27 -2.99 66.77
C SER A 4 -34.21 -4.06 66.17
N ASN A 5 -33.55 -5.13 65.70
CA ASN A 5 -33.99 -6.51 65.43
C ASN A 5 -34.29 -6.88 63.96
N SER A 6 -33.80 -8.00 63.43
CA SER A 6 -32.86 -9.03 63.94
C SER A 6 -32.68 -10.11 62.87
N GLU A 7 -31.44 -10.59 62.75
CA GLU A 7 -31.01 -12.01 62.67
C GLU A 7 -31.66 -12.94 61.63
N THR A 8 -30.90 -13.59 60.74
CA THR A 8 -30.08 -14.81 61.01
C THR A 8 -29.50 -15.21 59.62
N GLY A 9 -28.27 -15.65 59.39
CA GLY A 9 -27.40 -16.48 60.21
C GLY A 9 -27.65 -17.96 59.90
N ASN A 10 -27.06 -18.51 58.82
CA ASN A 10 -26.37 -19.80 58.89
C ASN A 10 -25.60 -20.21 57.63
N SER A 11 -24.32 -20.50 57.87
CA SER A 11 -23.43 -21.39 57.14
C SER A 11 -23.98 -22.82 57.03
N SER A 12 -23.66 -23.54 55.95
CA SER A 12 -23.12 -24.91 56.02
C SER A 12 -22.60 -25.37 54.67
N THR A 13 -21.33 -25.76 54.71
CA THR A 13 -20.58 -26.66 53.84
C THR A 13 -21.33 -27.96 53.53
N SER A 14 -21.20 -28.45 52.29
CA SER A 14 -21.00 -29.88 52.03
C SER A 14 -20.34 -30.08 50.67
N ASP A 15 -19.24 -30.83 50.72
CA ASP A 15 -18.37 -31.27 49.64
C ASP A 15 -19.02 -32.27 48.66
N ASP A 16 -18.26 -32.50 47.58
CA ASP A 16 -18.26 -33.63 46.64
C ASP A 16 -19.43 -33.70 45.63
N GLU A 17 -19.25 -34.01 44.33
CA GLU A 17 -18.33 -35.00 43.76
C GLU A 17 -18.07 -34.72 42.25
N TRP A 18 -16.79 -34.67 41.88
CA TRP A 18 -16.15 -35.29 40.70
C TRP A 18 -16.84 -35.22 39.32
N GLY A 19 -16.23 -34.41 38.46
CA GLY A 19 -16.31 -34.55 37.00
C GLY A 19 -14.94 -34.29 36.39
N ALA A 20 -13.99 -35.20 36.64
CA ALA A 20 -12.71 -35.22 35.95
C ALA A 20 -12.93 -35.47 34.46
N SER A 21 -12.41 -34.57 33.61
CA SER A 21 -12.08 -34.88 32.22
C SER A 21 -10.86 -34.06 31.81
N GLN A 22 -9.73 -34.71 32.08
CA GLN A 22 -8.48 -34.65 31.32
C GLN A 22 -7.91 -33.26 31.04
N THR A 23 -7.16 -32.76 32.03
CA THR A 23 -5.92 -32.05 31.74
C THR A 23 -5.03 -32.98 30.94
N SER A 24 -4.91 -32.74 29.62
CA SER A 24 -3.79 -33.27 28.86
C SER A 24 -2.53 -32.68 29.49
N GLU A 25 -1.71 -33.56 30.07
CA GLU A 25 -0.36 -33.27 30.48
C GLU A 25 0.38 -32.66 29.27
N THR A 26 0.60 -31.35 29.31
CA THR A 26 1.59 -30.73 28.43
C THR A 26 2.94 -31.14 29.00
N GLY A 27 3.56 -32.14 28.36
CA GLY A 27 4.97 -32.42 28.56
C GLY A 27 5.81 -31.16 28.31
N PRO A 28 7.10 -31.16 28.67
CA PRO A 28 7.98 -30.05 28.32
C PRO A 28 7.90 -29.82 26.80
N LYS A 29 7.44 -28.63 26.38
CA LYS A 29 7.39 -28.22 24.97
C LYS A 29 8.74 -28.47 24.32
N SER A 30 8.75 -29.00 23.09
CA SER A 30 9.99 -29.18 22.35
C SER A 30 10.63 -27.80 22.12
N LYS A 31 11.96 -27.74 21.95
CA LYS A 31 12.60 -26.46 21.59
C LYS A 31 12.12 -25.95 20.23
N THR A 32 11.75 -26.85 19.33
CA THR A 32 11.14 -26.54 18.04
C THR A 32 9.79 -25.85 18.24
N ASP A 33 8.94 -26.38 19.12
CA ASP A 33 7.64 -25.77 19.46
C ASP A 33 7.82 -24.34 19.97
N LEU A 34 8.85 -24.08 20.77
CA LEU A 34 9.16 -22.74 21.28
C LEU A 34 9.58 -21.77 20.18
N VAL A 35 10.37 -22.23 19.19
CA VAL A 35 10.77 -21.42 18.03
C VAL A 35 9.57 -21.12 17.14
N VAL A 36 8.74 -22.12 16.84
CA VAL A 36 7.50 -21.97 16.06
C VAL A 36 6.54 -21.01 16.76
N GLU A 37 6.34 -21.15 18.07
CA GLU A 37 5.48 -20.26 18.87
C GLU A 37 6.03 -18.83 18.90
N ALA A 38 7.36 -18.63 18.95
CA ALA A 38 7.96 -17.30 18.87
C ALA A 38 7.74 -16.64 17.50
N LEU A 39 7.88 -17.41 16.42
CA LEU A 39 7.60 -16.95 15.05
C LEU A 39 6.12 -16.60 14.88
N GLU A 40 5.20 -17.47 15.31
CA GLU A 40 3.76 -17.21 15.29
C GLU A 40 3.34 -16.02 16.15
N TYR A 41 4.00 -15.83 17.30
CA TYR A 41 3.72 -14.68 18.16
C TYR A 41 4.09 -13.37 17.46
N MET A 42 5.27 -13.31 16.83
CA MET A 42 5.70 -12.14 16.07
C MET A 42 4.78 -11.89 14.87
N ASP A 43 4.43 -12.95 14.15
CA ASP A 43 3.46 -12.95 13.04
C ASP A 43 2.14 -12.26 13.42
N ARG A 44 1.51 -12.73 14.50
CA ARG A 44 0.22 -12.17 14.98
C ARG A 44 0.35 -10.77 15.55
N LYS A 45 1.47 -10.47 16.20
CA LYS A 45 1.70 -9.16 16.84
C LYS A 45 1.79 -8.02 15.83
N TYR A 46 2.33 -8.30 14.65
CA TYR A 46 2.55 -7.30 13.60
C TYR A 46 1.54 -7.41 12.44
N MET A 47 0.54 -8.29 12.51
CA MET A 47 -0.68 -8.15 11.72
C MET A 47 -1.39 -6.84 12.11
N PHE A 48 -1.22 -5.80 11.29
CA PHE A 48 -1.84 -4.50 11.53
C PHE A 48 -3.34 -4.54 11.22
N SER A 49 -4.15 -4.11 12.19
CA SER A 49 -5.53 -3.69 11.94
C SER A 49 -5.51 -2.34 11.21
N SER A 50 -6.12 -2.28 10.03
CA SER A 50 -6.19 -1.12 9.11
C SER A 50 -6.83 0.16 9.69
N GLU A 51 -7.17 0.21 10.98
CA GLU A 51 -7.79 1.35 11.63
C GLU A 51 -6.74 2.10 12.47
N ARG A 52 -6.01 3.01 11.84
CA ARG A 52 -5.41 4.12 12.57
C ARG A 52 -5.85 5.42 11.91
N GLU A 53 -6.93 5.99 12.46
CA GLU A 53 -7.13 7.43 12.42
C GLU A 53 -5.84 8.06 12.96
N ALA A 54 -5.26 9.00 12.23
CA ALA A 54 -4.09 9.73 12.69
C ALA A 54 -4.45 10.37 14.04
N ASP A 55 -3.95 9.77 15.12
CA ASP A 55 -4.25 10.24 16.47
C ASP A 55 -3.44 11.53 16.65
N ALA A 56 -4.09 12.66 16.39
CA ALA A 56 -3.50 13.97 16.57
C ALA A 56 -3.18 14.13 18.07
N ASP A 57 -1.93 13.87 18.45
CA ASP A 57 -1.50 14.08 19.82
C ASP A 57 -1.42 15.58 20.10
N LYS A 58 -2.44 16.08 20.80
CA LYS A 58 -2.57 17.49 21.20
C LYS A 58 -1.47 17.94 22.17
N HIS A 59 -0.60 17.04 22.65
CA HIS A 59 0.48 17.34 23.59
C HIS A 59 1.86 17.48 22.95
N LEU A 60 1.99 17.26 21.64
CA LEU A 60 3.26 17.49 20.94
C LEU A 60 3.69 18.97 21.06
N THR A 61 4.99 19.17 21.16
CA THR A 61 5.66 20.44 21.42
C THR A 61 6.72 20.71 20.35
N ILE A 62 7.26 21.92 20.33
CA ILE A 62 8.36 22.28 19.42
C ILE A 62 9.60 21.40 19.68
N ASP A 63 9.85 21.00 20.93
CA ASP A 63 10.97 20.12 21.29
C ASP A 63 10.84 18.72 20.66
N ASP A 64 9.61 18.27 20.41
CA ASP A 64 9.34 16.99 19.76
C ASP A 64 9.77 16.99 18.28
N MET A 65 9.90 18.14 17.62
CA MET A 65 10.45 18.22 16.26
C MET A 65 11.94 17.87 16.22
N GLY A 66 12.69 18.24 17.27
CA GLY A 66 14.07 17.82 17.43
C GLY A 66 14.17 16.31 17.69
N GLU A 67 13.24 15.76 18.47
CA GLU A 67 13.15 14.33 18.73
C GLU A 67 12.78 13.54 17.46
N LYS A 68 11.85 14.03 16.63
CA LYS A 68 11.54 13.42 15.32
C LYS A 68 12.78 13.29 14.45
N LEU A 69 13.61 14.33 14.37
CA LEU A 69 14.85 14.26 13.58
C LEU A 69 15.82 13.22 14.14
N LYS A 70 15.95 13.10 15.47
CA LYS A 70 16.77 12.06 16.10
C LYS A 70 16.23 10.66 15.83
N ARG A 71 14.91 10.46 15.88
CA ARG A 71 14.26 9.18 15.57
C ARG A 71 14.44 8.79 14.12
N LEU A 72 14.35 9.75 13.21
CA LEU A 72 14.64 9.52 11.80
C LEU A 72 16.10 9.13 11.58
N ASP A 73 17.03 9.81 12.25
CA ASP A 73 18.46 9.46 12.20
C ASP A 73 18.72 8.07 12.79
N GLU A 74 18.11 7.74 13.93
CA GLU A 74 18.17 6.41 14.57
C GLU A 74 17.62 5.32 13.64
N LEU A 75 16.52 5.59 12.94
CA LEU A 75 15.92 4.69 11.96
C LEU A 75 16.89 4.44 10.78
N GLU A 76 17.44 5.51 10.20
CA GLU A 76 18.35 5.47 9.04
C GLU A 76 19.68 4.79 9.36
N THR A 77 20.25 5.07 10.53
CA THR A 77 21.65 4.71 10.85
C THR A 77 21.80 3.47 11.73
N SER A 78 20.74 3.08 12.45
CA SER A 78 20.82 2.01 13.45
C SER A 78 19.74 0.95 13.31
N LEU A 79 18.45 1.33 13.37
CA LEU A 79 17.37 0.34 13.44
C LEU A 79 17.27 -0.50 12.16
N LEU A 80 17.22 0.15 11.00
CA LEU A 80 17.12 -0.53 9.70
C LEU A 80 18.40 -1.34 9.38
N PRO A 81 19.63 -0.80 9.52
CA PRO A 81 20.84 -1.61 9.35
C PRO A 81 20.92 -2.81 10.31
N SER A 82 20.59 -2.63 11.59
CA SER A 82 20.58 -3.71 12.58
C SER A 82 19.55 -4.79 12.25
N MET A 83 18.42 -4.42 11.64
CA MET A 83 17.43 -5.40 11.17
C MET A 83 18.01 -6.31 10.09
N LYS A 84 18.78 -5.76 9.14
CA LYS A 84 19.48 -6.58 8.12
C LYS A 84 20.45 -7.57 8.77
N GLU A 85 21.25 -7.10 9.73
CA GLU A 85 22.20 -7.94 10.44
C GLU A 85 21.49 -9.06 11.22
N LEU A 86 20.35 -8.77 11.84
CA LEU A 86 19.55 -9.78 12.56
C LEU A 86 18.91 -10.79 11.61
N ILE A 87 18.46 -10.37 10.43
CA ILE A 87 17.97 -11.29 9.37
C ILE A 87 19.11 -12.20 8.92
N ASP A 88 20.29 -11.65 8.66
CA ASP A 88 21.47 -12.45 8.27
C ASP A 88 21.86 -13.47 9.35
N GLN A 89 21.87 -13.05 10.61
CA GLN A 89 22.14 -13.94 11.75
C GLN A 89 21.06 -15.03 11.87
N LEU A 90 19.79 -14.70 11.62
CA LEU A 90 18.70 -15.67 11.67
C LEU A 90 18.90 -16.76 10.60
N LEU A 91 19.27 -16.37 9.38
CA LEU A 91 19.58 -17.31 8.32
C LEU A 91 20.77 -18.22 8.65
N ASP A 92 21.79 -17.67 9.31
CA ASP A 92 22.97 -18.44 9.73
C ASP A 92 22.61 -19.42 10.85
N ALA A 93 21.82 -18.99 11.84
CA ALA A 93 21.36 -19.82 12.95
C ALA A 93 20.44 -20.96 12.51
N LEU A 94 19.64 -20.74 11.46
CA LEU A 94 18.78 -21.77 10.86
C LEU A 94 19.51 -22.64 9.81
N ASP A 95 20.81 -22.42 9.60
CA ASP A 95 21.63 -23.09 8.57
C ASP A 95 21.04 -22.99 7.14
N ILE A 96 20.35 -21.88 6.85
CA ILE A 96 19.72 -21.62 5.55
C ILE A 96 20.78 -21.27 4.49
N LYS A 97 21.98 -20.81 4.88
CA LYS A 97 23.06 -20.45 3.95
C LYS A 97 24.01 -21.62 3.60
N GLY A 98 23.97 -22.76 4.30
CA GLY A 98 24.96 -23.84 4.17
C GLY A 98 25.00 -24.54 2.80
N SER A 99 26.15 -24.74 2.17
CA SER A 99 26.22 -25.24 0.78
C SER A 99 25.94 -26.75 0.60
N SER A 100 25.45 -27.47 1.62
CA SER A 100 25.41 -28.93 1.59
C SER A 100 24.03 -29.49 1.21
N ASP A 101 24.05 -30.47 0.29
CA ASP A 101 22.91 -31.33 -0.02
C ASP A 101 22.66 -32.39 1.07
N TYR A 102 23.61 -32.59 2.02
CA TYR A 102 23.49 -33.53 3.14
C TYR A 102 24.52 -33.29 4.27
N PRO A 103 24.18 -33.44 5.56
CA PRO A 103 22.82 -33.54 6.10
C PRO A 103 22.08 -32.21 5.90
N GLY A 104 20.75 -32.23 5.92
CA GLY A 104 19.94 -31.01 5.81
C GLY A 104 20.28 -29.95 6.88
N PRO A 105 19.73 -28.74 6.78
CA PRO A 105 19.98 -27.65 7.72
C PRO A 105 19.87 -28.12 9.18
N GLN A 106 20.88 -27.78 9.98
CA GLN A 106 20.90 -28.07 11.42
C GLN A 106 20.69 -26.78 12.21
N PRO A 107 19.43 -26.38 12.47
CA PRO A 107 19.15 -25.12 13.14
C PRO A 107 19.62 -25.14 14.60
N ASP A 108 20.37 -24.10 14.98
CA ASP A 108 20.65 -23.80 16.39
C ASP A 108 19.43 -23.11 16.99
N LEU A 109 18.56 -23.92 17.62
CA LEU A 109 17.28 -23.44 18.17
C LEU A 109 17.47 -22.44 19.32
N ASP A 110 18.55 -22.56 20.12
CA ASP A 110 18.80 -21.65 21.23
C ASP A 110 19.24 -20.27 20.71
N LEU A 111 20.16 -20.26 19.75
CA LEU A 111 20.59 -19.04 19.08
C LEU A 111 19.43 -18.40 18.29
N THR A 112 18.61 -19.21 17.64
CA THR A 112 17.43 -18.76 16.90
C THR A 112 16.46 -18.00 17.80
N LEU A 113 16.13 -18.53 18.99
CA LEU A 113 15.26 -17.85 19.95
C LEU A 113 15.84 -16.51 20.43
N GLU A 114 17.16 -16.45 20.65
CA GLU A 114 17.84 -15.22 21.03
C GLU A 114 17.74 -14.14 19.93
N ILE A 115 17.99 -14.54 18.68
CA ILE A 115 17.91 -13.64 17.51
C ILE A 115 16.48 -13.17 17.30
N LEU A 116 15.48 -14.04 17.38
CA LEU A 116 14.06 -13.66 17.26
C LEU A 116 13.66 -12.66 18.35
N SER A 117 14.13 -12.83 19.59
CA SER A 117 13.88 -11.84 20.65
C SER A 117 14.50 -10.48 20.35
N LYS A 118 15.70 -10.45 19.76
CA LYS A 118 16.36 -9.20 19.34
C LYS A 118 15.64 -8.56 18.15
N LEU A 119 15.21 -9.37 17.18
CA LEU A 119 14.45 -8.93 16.02
C LEU A 119 13.09 -8.34 16.42
N ASP A 120 12.35 -8.98 17.33
CA ASP A 120 11.09 -8.44 17.87
C ASP A 120 11.29 -7.06 18.52
N LYS A 121 12.34 -6.90 19.33
CA LYS A 121 12.66 -5.61 19.95
C LYS A 121 13.02 -4.55 18.92
N ASN A 122 13.76 -4.92 17.87
CA ASN A 122 14.10 -4.03 16.78
C ASN A 122 12.85 -3.61 16.00
N LEU A 123 12.03 -4.56 15.54
CA LEU A 123 10.76 -4.30 14.83
C LEU A 123 9.84 -3.41 15.63
N LYS A 124 9.63 -3.69 16.93
CA LYS A 124 8.82 -2.86 17.80
C LYS A 124 9.31 -1.41 17.84
N ARG A 125 10.62 -1.20 17.95
CA ARG A 125 11.22 0.15 17.94
C ARG A 125 11.10 0.84 16.59
N THR A 126 11.29 0.12 15.50
CA THR A 126 11.12 0.62 14.12
C THR A 126 9.70 1.09 13.89
N VAL A 127 8.70 0.25 14.18
CA VAL A 127 7.28 0.59 14.05
C VAL A 127 6.92 1.76 14.95
N SER A 128 7.34 1.74 16.23
CA SER A 128 7.03 2.80 17.19
C SER A 128 7.67 4.13 16.78
N SER A 129 8.87 4.10 16.18
CA SER A 129 9.52 5.29 15.63
C SER A 129 8.76 5.83 14.41
N GLY A 130 8.33 4.96 13.50
CA GLY A 130 7.48 5.35 12.37
C GLY A 130 6.19 6.02 12.81
N VAL A 131 5.48 5.42 13.79
CA VAL A 131 4.26 5.98 14.37
C VAL A 131 4.52 7.35 14.98
N PHE A 132 5.57 7.47 15.81
CA PHE A 132 5.94 8.75 16.44
C PHE A 132 6.27 9.85 15.40
N LEU A 133 7.00 9.49 14.34
CA LEU A 133 7.32 10.41 13.25
C LEU A 133 6.06 10.94 12.58
N ALA A 134 5.08 10.05 12.34
CA ALA A 134 3.82 10.33 11.65
C ALA A 134 2.74 10.99 12.54
N LEU A 135 3.00 11.22 13.82
CA LEU A 135 2.08 12.00 14.65
C LEU A 135 1.97 13.44 14.11
N GLU A 136 0.76 13.95 13.98
CA GLU A 136 0.53 15.33 13.53
C GLU A 136 1.11 16.34 14.52
N SER A 137 1.91 17.28 14.03
CA SER A 137 2.40 18.35 14.89
C SER A 137 1.27 19.35 15.17
N PRO A 138 1.05 19.78 16.42
CA PRO A 138 0.09 20.82 16.72
C PRO A 138 0.54 22.17 16.15
N LEU A 139 1.85 22.44 16.07
CA LEU A 139 2.44 23.60 15.38
C LEU A 139 3.90 23.34 14.96
N PRO A 140 4.34 23.75 13.75
CA PRO A 140 3.48 24.18 12.64
C PRO A 140 2.60 23.02 12.16
N ASP A 141 1.38 23.33 11.73
CA ASP A 141 0.48 22.38 11.09
C ASP A 141 0.93 22.08 9.64
N GLU A 142 0.22 21.18 8.97
CA GLU A 142 0.53 20.73 7.60
C GLU A 142 0.55 21.84 6.55
N ASP A 143 -0.11 22.98 6.80
CA ASP A 143 -0.17 24.16 5.93
C ASP A 143 1.12 25.01 6.05
N HIS A 144 1.87 24.87 7.14
CA HIS A 144 2.99 25.75 7.48
C HIS A 144 4.30 25.00 7.79
N ASP A 145 4.34 23.67 7.60
CA ASP A 145 5.47 22.81 7.93
C ASP A 145 6.64 22.85 6.94
N HIS A 146 6.59 23.69 5.90
CA HIS A 146 7.61 23.78 4.85
C HIS A 146 9.06 23.91 5.39
N HIS A 147 9.24 24.53 6.56
CA HIS A 147 10.53 24.71 7.21
C HIS A 147 11.05 23.49 8.00
N LEU A 148 10.20 22.49 8.24
CA LEU A 148 10.53 21.25 8.97
C LEU A 148 11.37 20.26 8.14
N LYS A 149 11.53 20.51 6.84
CA LYS A 149 12.39 19.72 5.92
C LYS A 149 12.08 18.23 5.98
N LYS A 150 12.97 17.41 6.57
CA LYS A 150 12.82 15.95 6.67
C LYS A 150 11.68 15.53 7.61
N ALA A 151 11.30 16.39 8.55
CA ALA A 151 10.28 16.10 9.57
C ALA A 151 8.87 16.58 9.18
N LYS A 152 8.67 16.97 7.91
CA LYS A 152 7.34 17.28 7.36
C LYS A 152 6.39 16.11 7.53
N ILE A 153 5.15 16.40 7.89
CA ILE A 153 4.17 15.36 8.19
C ILE A 153 3.95 14.45 6.97
N PHE A 154 3.85 15.02 5.76
CA PHE A 154 3.80 14.27 4.50
C PHE A 154 4.88 13.18 4.41
N ARG A 155 6.13 13.53 4.72
CA ARG A 155 7.27 12.60 4.61
C ARG A 155 7.18 11.50 5.65
N CYS A 156 6.84 11.87 6.88
CA CYS A 156 6.74 10.95 7.99
C CYS A 156 5.59 9.95 7.80
N THR A 157 4.44 10.39 7.31
CA THR A 157 3.29 9.54 7.01
C THR A 157 3.62 8.52 5.92
N HIS A 158 4.28 8.96 4.83
CA HIS A 158 4.71 8.04 3.78
C HIS A 158 5.80 7.08 4.26
N LEU A 159 6.72 7.54 5.11
CA LEU A 159 7.73 6.67 5.71
C LEU A 159 7.11 5.61 6.61
N LEU A 160 6.08 5.96 7.39
CA LEU A 160 5.31 4.99 8.17
C LEU A 160 4.65 3.95 7.26
N SER A 161 4.00 4.39 6.18
CA SER A 161 3.38 3.45 5.21
C SER A 161 4.41 2.47 4.63
N GLU A 162 5.62 2.92 4.31
CA GLU A 162 6.69 2.04 3.82
C GLU A 162 7.24 1.09 4.90
N ILE A 163 7.31 1.53 6.16
CA ILE A 163 7.64 0.66 7.30
C ILE A 163 6.56 -0.40 7.47
N GLU A 164 5.29 -0.03 7.36
CA GLU A 164 4.17 -0.97 7.46
C GLU A 164 4.22 -2.01 6.33
N CYS A 165 4.47 -1.60 5.08
CA CYS A 165 4.69 -2.55 3.96
C CYS A 165 5.87 -3.49 4.24
N LEU A 166 7.03 -2.98 4.70
CA LEU A 166 8.18 -3.83 5.05
C LEU A 166 7.79 -4.90 6.09
N VAL A 167 7.02 -4.52 7.10
CA VAL A 167 6.66 -5.44 8.19
C VAL A 167 5.59 -6.44 7.75
N VAL A 168 4.55 -5.98 7.06
CA VAL A 168 3.37 -6.79 6.68
C VAL A 168 3.65 -7.69 5.50
N ASP A 169 4.40 -7.22 4.51
CA ASP A 169 4.61 -7.98 3.28
C ASP A 169 5.89 -8.82 3.41
N GLU A 170 7.00 -8.19 3.77
CA GLU A 170 8.32 -8.83 3.61
C GLU A 170 8.77 -9.62 4.84
N ILE A 171 8.75 -8.97 6.02
CA ILE A 171 9.16 -9.62 7.26
C ILE A 171 8.20 -10.75 7.62
N TYR A 172 6.90 -10.56 7.39
CA TYR A 172 5.89 -11.61 7.53
C TYR A 172 6.24 -12.85 6.72
N ASP A 173 6.43 -12.69 5.40
CA ASP A 173 6.77 -13.80 4.50
C ASP A 173 8.06 -14.51 4.93
N LEU A 174 9.06 -13.76 5.40
CA LEU A 174 10.28 -14.34 5.95
C LEU A 174 10.02 -15.20 7.20
N LEU A 175 9.22 -14.71 8.15
CA LEU A 175 8.91 -15.45 9.38
C LEU A 175 8.17 -16.76 9.07
N VAL A 176 7.22 -16.72 8.14
CA VAL A 176 6.49 -17.91 7.65
C VAL A 176 7.43 -18.92 7.00
N CYS A 177 8.34 -18.48 6.14
CA CYS A 177 9.33 -19.38 5.52
C CYS A 177 10.28 -19.99 6.56
N CYS A 178 10.77 -19.20 7.52
CA CYS A 178 11.62 -19.69 8.61
C CYS A 178 10.89 -20.73 9.47
N MET A 179 9.61 -20.53 9.75
CA MET A 179 8.78 -21.48 10.49
C MET A 179 8.68 -22.81 9.74
N SER A 180 8.47 -22.75 8.43
CA SER A 180 8.42 -23.92 7.57
C SER A 180 9.72 -24.71 7.61
N VAL A 181 10.88 -24.04 7.53
CA VAL A 181 12.20 -24.68 7.63
C VAL A 181 12.33 -25.47 8.95
N VAL A 182 11.99 -24.83 10.07
CA VAL A 182 12.08 -25.43 11.41
C VAL A 182 11.19 -26.67 11.54
N GLN A 183 9.94 -26.58 11.08
CA GLN A 183 8.97 -27.69 11.10
C GLN A 183 9.41 -28.88 10.23
N TRP A 184 9.93 -28.62 9.03
CA TRP A 184 10.42 -29.67 8.14
C TRP A 184 11.70 -30.33 8.68
N CYS A 185 12.58 -29.58 9.35
CA CYS A 185 13.78 -30.13 10.00
C CYS A 185 13.44 -31.09 11.15
N GLU A 186 12.44 -30.75 11.97
CA GLU A 186 11.93 -31.63 13.03
C GLU A 186 11.29 -32.88 12.43
N SER A 187 10.43 -32.71 11.41
CA SER A 187 9.77 -33.83 10.72
C SER A 187 10.75 -34.80 10.06
N LEU A 188 11.87 -34.30 9.52
CA LEU A 188 12.94 -35.13 8.95
C LEU A 188 13.68 -35.93 10.03
N SER A 189 13.80 -35.39 11.24
CA SER A 189 14.46 -36.07 12.36
C SER A 189 13.64 -37.26 12.90
N ASP A 190 12.32 -37.24 12.72
CA ASP A 190 11.37 -38.21 13.27
C ASP A 190 10.93 -39.33 12.28
N CYS A 191 11.27 -39.21 10.98
CA CYS A 191 10.70 -40.05 9.93
C CYS A 191 11.72 -40.93 9.20
N SER A 192 11.27 -42.09 8.70
CA SER A 192 12.08 -43.02 7.88
C SER A 192 12.02 -42.76 6.37
N ASP A 193 11.13 -41.88 5.88
CA ASP A 193 10.95 -41.59 4.45
C ASP A 193 11.74 -40.31 4.04
N GLU A 194 13.06 -40.48 4.00
CA GLU A 194 14.05 -39.39 4.00
C GLU A 194 14.02 -38.52 2.72
N ALA A 195 13.63 -39.07 1.57
CA ALA A 195 13.79 -38.41 0.27
C ALA A 195 12.76 -37.29 -0.01
N LEU A 196 11.47 -37.50 0.31
CA LEU A 196 10.43 -36.49 0.11
C LEU A 196 10.60 -35.34 1.12
N LEU A 197 10.86 -35.67 2.38
CA LEU A 197 11.11 -34.68 3.43
C LEU A 197 12.35 -33.83 3.14
N GLN A 198 13.43 -34.43 2.63
CA GLN A 198 14.62 -33.69 2.20
C GLN A 198 14.30 -32.69 1.07
N SER A 199 13.43 -33.05 0.12
CA SER A 199 12.99 -32.13 -0.93
C SER A 199 12.22 -30.93 -0.37
N GLU A 200 11.32 -31.14 0.59
CA GLU A 200 10.55 -30.07 1.23
C GLU A 200 11.43 -29.15 2.09
N VAL A 201 12.41 -29.72 2.79
CA VAL A 201 13.43 -28.94 3.52
C VAL A 201 14.23 -28.05 2.56
N LEU A 202 14.67 -28.58 1.41
CA LEU A 202 15.41 -27.79 0.42
C LEU A 202 14.54 -26.69 -0.22
N LEU A 203 13.27 -26.98 -0.47
CA LEU A 203 12.32 -26.00 -1.03
C LEU A 203 12.06 -24.87 -0.04
N SER A 204 11.64 -25.18 1.19
CA SER A 204 11.39 -24.19 2.25
C SER A 204 12.62 -23.35 2.56
N ARG A 205 13.81 -23.96 2.54
CA ARG A 205 15.08 -23.25 2.69
C ARG A 205 15.33 -22.26 1.55
N ARG A 206 15.05 -22.64 0.30
CA ARG A 206 15.17 -21.75 -0.85
C ARG A 206 14.19 -20.59 -0.77
N GLU A 207 12.95 -20.85 -0.36
CA GLU A 207 11.92 -19.82 -0.14
C GLU A 207 12.36 -18.84 0.94
N ALA A 208 12.83 -19.32 2.10
CA ALA A 208 13.36 -18.47 3.16
C ALA A 208 14.52 -17.58 2.70
N LEU A 209 15.44 -18.12 1.88
CA LEU A 209 16.54 -17.34 1.32
C LEU A 209 16.05 -16.25 0.34
N MET A 210 15.03 -16.55 -0.48
CA MET A 210 14.42 -15.57 -1.37
C MET A 210 13.72 -14.46 -0.58
N SER A 211 12.89 -14.82 0.41
CA SER A 211 12.18 -13.87 1.27
C SER A 211 13.17 -12.99 2.06
N ALA A 212 14.26 -13.54 2.57
CA ALA A 212 15.28 -12.76 3.26
C ALA A 212 16.01 -11.80 2.31
N THR A 213 16.32 -12.22 1.09
CA THR A 213 16.94 -11.35 0.07
C THR A 213 16.02 -10.18 -0.26
N GLN A 214 14.72 -10.46 -0.40
CA GLN A 214 13.70 -9.44 -0.64
C GLN A 214 13.60 -8.48 0.56
N CYS A 215 13.53 -8.98 1.81
CA CYS A 215 13.59 -8.15 3.01
C CYS A 215 14.82 -7.22 3.02
N GLN A 216 16.00 -7.75 2.71
CA GLN A 216 17.24 -6.95 2.68
C GLN A 216 17.20 -5.86 1.62
N HIS A 217 16.70 -6.18 0.42
CA HIS A 217 16.50 -5.20 -0.64
C HIS A 217 15.52 -4.11 -0.21
N GLU A 218 14.45 -4.48 0.47
CA GLU A 218 13.41 -3.57 0.92
C GLU A 218 13.86 -2.66 2.06
N ILE A 219 14.66 -3.17 2.98
CA ILE A 219 15.32 -2.34 3.98
C ILE A 219 16.25 -1.32 3.30
N ASP A 220 17.03 -1.72 2.30
CA ASP A 220 17.89 -0.80 1.54
C ASP A 220 17.07 0.23 0.74
N ARG A 221 15.93 -0.18 0.19
CA ARG A 221 14.97 0.70 -0.49
C ARG A 221 14.44 1.74 0.49
N LEU A 222 14.03 1.33 1.69
CA LEU A 222 13.49 2.19 2.74
C LEU A 222 14.50 3.21 3.25
N ILE A 223 15.76 2.81 3.48
CA ILE A 223 16.86 3.73 3.84
C ILE A 223 17.06 4.78 2.74
N LYS A 224 17.02 4.37 1.46
CA LYS A 224 17.12 5.32 0.34
C LYS A 224 15.87 6.20 0.23
N PHE A 225 14.70 5.66 0.56
CA PHE A 225 13.42 6.36 0.50
C PHE A 225 13.38 7.51 1.50
N SER A 226 13.82 7.30 2.75
CA SER A 226 13.84 8.35 3.77
C SER A 226 14.71 9.57 3.37
N GLN A 227 15.68 9.34 2.48
CA GLN A 227 16.60 10.35 1.95
C GLN A 227 16.10 11.04 0.67
N LYS A 228 15.00 10.59 0.05
CA LYS A 228 14.46 11.18 -1.19
C LYS A 228 13.99 12.62 -0.98
N SER A 229 14.04 13.45 -2.03
CA SER A 229 13.34 14.73 -2.03
C SER A 229 11.82 14.52 -2.07
N ASP A 230 11.04 15.55 -1.71
CA ASP A 230 9.57 15.46 -1.74
C ASP A 230 9.04 15.11 -3.13
N LEU A 231 9.68 15.63 -4.19
CA LEU A 231 9.31 15.30 -5.57
C LEU A 231 9.58 13.82 -5.89
N ALA A 232 10.69 13.28 -5.38
CA ALA A 232 11.03 11.88 -5.60
C ALA A 232 10.12 10.93 -4.80
N ILE A 233 9.57 11.37 -3.66
CA ILE A 233 8.52 10.64 -2.93
C ILE A 233 7.22 10.70 -3.73
N LEU A 234 6.77 11.89 -4.14
CA LEU A 234 5.59 12.07 -5.00
C LEU A 234 5.64 11.20 -6.25
N GLN A 235 6.77 11.16 -6.95
CA GLN A 235 6.90 10.34 -8.15
C GLN A 235 6.70 8.84 -7.89
N VAL A 236 6.99 8.35 -6.69
CA VAL A 236 6.70 6.96 -6.30
C VAL A 236 5.20 6.80 -6.05
N THR A 237 4.57 7.72 -5.32
CA THR A 237 3.12 7.66 -5.02
C THR A 237 2.24 7.84 -6.25
N TRP A 238 2.79 8.44 -7.31
CA TRP A 238 2.13 8.64 -8.60
C TRP A 238 2.13 7.40 -9.51
N LEU A 239 2.93 6.37 -9.21
CA LEU A 239 2.99 5.13 -10.02
C LEU A 239 1.72 4.27 -9.89
N PRO A 240 1.21 3.93 -8.69
CA PRO A 240 0.04 3.06 -8.58
C PRO A 240 -1.22 3.58 -9.28
N PRO A 241 -1.58 4.88 -9.20
CA PRO A 241 -2.69 5.43 -9.98
C PRO A 241 -2.49 5.29 -11.49
N ALA A 242 -1.25 5.40 -11.99
CA ALA A 242 -0.95 5.21 -13.41
C ALA A 242 -1.16 3.73 -13.84
N ASP A 243 -0.73 2.79 -13.01
CA ASP A 243 -0.91 1.34 -13.23
C ASP A 243 -2.38 0.93 -13.17
N LEU A 244 -3.18 1.58 -12.30
CA LEU A 244 -4.62 1.38 -12.27
C LEU A 244 -5.26 1.79 -13.60
N LEU A 245 -4.87 2.94 -14.16
CA LEU A 245 -5.39 3.39 -15.47
C LEU A 245 -5.05 2.43 -16.61
N ASP A 246 -3.95 1.68 -16.49
CA ASP A 246 -3.63 0.61 -17.44
C ASP A 246 -4.64 -0.54 -17.38
N LYS A 247 -5.03 -0.97 -16.18
CA LYS A 247 -6.09 -1.97 -15.98
C LYS A 247 -7.45 -1.46 -16.48
N VAL A 248 -7.80 -0.21 -16.15
CA VAL A 248 -9.04 0.42 -16.61
C VAL A 248 -9.10 0.48 -18.15
N LEU A 249 -8.00 0.85 -18.80
CA LEU A 249 -7.94 0.90 -20.26
C LEU A 249 -8.17 -0.48 -20.90
N VAL A 250 -7.60 -1.54 -20.33
CA VAL A 250 -7.85 -2.93 -20.78
C VAL A 250 -9.33 -3.27 -20.64
N ASN A 251 -9.95 -2.94 -19.50
CA ASN A 251 -11.37 -3.18 -19.25
C ASN A 251 -12.29 -2.52 -20.28
N PHE A 252 -12.08 -1.23 -20.57
CA PHE A 252 -12.85 -0.51 -21.60
C PHE A 252 -12.56 -1.02 -23.02
N THR A 253 -11.31 -1.39 -23.31
CA THR A 253 -10.97 -1.97 -24.61
C THR A 253 -11.66 -3.32 -24.83
N ASN A 254 -11.75 -4.14 -23.78
CA ASN A 254 -12.48 -5.40 -23.81
C ASN A 254 -13.99 -5.17 -23.98
N LEU A 255 -14.58 -4.26 -23.20
CA LEU A 255 -16.00 -3.89 -23.29
C LEU A 255 -16.39 -3.43 -24.69
N THR A 256 -15.51 -2.72 -25.39
CA THR A 256 -15.79 -2.16 -26.72
C THR A 256 -15.44 -3.11 -27.87
N ASN A 257 -14.90 -4.29 -27.58
CA ASN A 257 -14.51 -5.28 -28.57
C ASN A 257 -15.67 -6.23 -28.89
N PRO A 258 -16.14 -6.32 -30.16
CA PRO A 258 -17.21 -7.22 -30.56
C PRO A 258 -16.92 -8.71 -30.29
N ARG A 259 -15.65 -9.09 -30.11
CA ARG A 259 -15.25 -10.47 -29.80
C ARG A 259 -15.40 -10.83 -28.31
N PHE A 260 -15.54 -9.84 -27.43
CA PHE A 260 -15.70 -10.07 -25.99
C PHE A 260 -17.02 -10.80 -25.68
N GLU A 261 -18.07 -10.54 -26.46
CA GLU A 261 -19.36 -11.23 -26.34
C GLU A 261 -19.30 -12.70 -26.77
N ARG A 262 -18.40 -13.07 -27.69
CA ARG A 262 -18.35 -14.42 -28.27
C ARG A 262 -17.70 -15.46 -27.36
N ASN A 263 -16.87 -15.04 -26.41
CA ASN A 263 -16.12 -15.95 -25.54
C ASN A 263 -16.78 -16.13 -24.15
N ALA A 264 -17.86 -15.41 -23.87
CA ALA A 264 -18.67 -15.55 -22.65
C ALA A 264 -20.00 -16.26 -22.96
N TRP A 265 -19.88 -17.52 -23.41
CA TRP A 265 -20.93 -18.54 -23.52
C TRP A 265 -22.06 -18.33 -24.55
N ILE A 266 -22.11 -19.31 -25.45
CA ILE A 266 -23.27 -19.74 -26.22
C ILE A 266 -24.40 -20.06 -25.23
N VAL A 267 -25.32 -19.13 -25.03
CA VAL A 267 -26.70 -19.47 -24.69
C VAL A 267 -27.55 -18.79 -25.74
N GLU A 268 -28.12 -19.62 -26.62
CA GLU A 268 -29.18 -19.23 -27.54
C GLU A 268 -30.34 -18.68 -26.72
N ASP A 269 -30.50 -17.36 -26.70
CA ASP A 269 -31.79 -16.75 -26.42
C ASP A 269 -32.04 -15.63 -27.42
N GLN A 270 -32.77 -16.00 -28.48
CA GLN A 270 -33.22 -15.10 -29.52
C GLN A 270 -34.25 -14.13 -28.93
N SER A 271 -33.83 -12.92 -28.62
CA SER A 271 -34.75 -11.79 -28.44
C SER A 271 -34.10 -10.50 -28.94
N GLN A 272 -34.61 -10.03 -30.08
CA GLN A 272 -34.19 -8.82 -30.79
C GLN A 272 -34.48 -7.50 -30.04
N GLU A 273 -35.01 -7.54 -28.81
CA GLU A 273 -35.26 -6.36 -27.97
C GLU A 273 -34.13 -6.07 -26.96
N ARG A 274 -33.01 -6.82 -26.99
CA ARG A 274 -31.93 -6.77 -25.98
C ARG A 274 -30.64 -6.04 -26.42
N GLU A 275 -30.59 -5.47 -27.63
CA GLU A 275 -29.35 -4.93 -28.23
C GLU A 275 -29.10 -3.43 -27.97
N ALA A 276 -30.14 -2.59 -27.96
CA ALA A 276 -29.97 -1.14 -27.91
C ALA A 276 -29.29 -0.62 -26.62
N PRO A 277 -29.67 -1.07 -25.40
CA PRO A 277 -29.02 -0.59 -24.17
C PRO A 277 -27.53 -1.00 -24.08
N ARG A 278 -27.14 -2.09 -24.72
CA ARG A 278 -25.75 -2.54 -24.77
C ARG A 278 -24.93 -1.70 -25.73
N GLU A 279 -25.47 -1.37 -26.90
CA GLU A 279 -24.78 -0.52 -27.87
C GLU A 279 -24.55 0.90 -27.31
N GLU A 280 -25.51 1.47 -26.58
CA GLU A 280 -25.35 2.77 -25.91
C GLU A 280 -24.21 2.73 -24.89
N ILE A 281 -24.15 1.72 -24.00
CA ILE A 281 -23.02 1.54 -23.08
C ILE A 281 -21.70 1.39 -23.84
N VAL A 282 -21.68 0.63 -24.93
CA VAL A 282 -20.49 0.45 -25.78
C VAL A 282 -20.06 1.78 -26.42
N GLN A 283 -21.00 2.61 -26.88
CA GLN A 283 -20.71 3.93 -27.45
C GLN A 283 -20.13 4.89 -26.40
N VAL A 284 -20.72 4.95 -25.22
CA VAL A 284 -20.21 5.75 -24.10
C VAL A 284 -18.81 5.24 -23.71
N ALA A 285 -18.62 3.92 -23.59
CA ALA A 285 -17.33 3.32 -23.29
C ALA A 285 -16.25 3.67 -24.32
N LYS A 286 -16.57 3.62 -25.64
CA LYS A 286 -15.67 4.05 -26.71
C LYS A 286 -15.27 5.51 -26.55
N SER A 287 -16.21 6.37 -26.17
CA SER A 287 -15.99 7.81 -25.96
C SER A 287 -15.21 8.13 -24.66
N THR A 288 -15.19 7.23 -23.68
CA THR A 288 -14.39 7.36 -22.45
C THR A 288 -12.92 6.95 -22.65
N ILE A 289 -12.60 6.06 -23.59
CA ILE A 289 -11.22 5.60 -23.86
C ILE A 289 -10.21 6.74 -24.06
N PRO A 290 -10.49 7.78 -24.88
CA PRO A 290 -9.59 8.93 -25.02
C PRO A 290 -9.29 9.63 -23.70
N ILE A 291 -10.27 9.79 -22.82
CA ILE A 291 -10.12 10.42 -21.50
C ILE A 291 -9.17 9.57 -20.63
N ILE A 292 -9.38 8.25 -20.57
CA ILE A 292 -8.51 7.33 -19.83
C ILE A 292 -7.06 7.39 -20.36
N LYS A 293 -6.89 7.39 -21.68
CA LYS A 293 -5.56 7.50 -22.31
C LYS A 293 -4.88 8.83 -21.98
N LEU A 294 -5.62 9.94 -22.02
CA LEU A 294 -5.06 11.25 -21.69
C LEU A 294 -4.70 11.35 -20.21
N ALA A 295 -5.54 10.85 -19.30
CA ALA A 295 -5.23 10.76 -17.88
C ALA A 295 -3.97 9.93 -17.63
N ARG A 296 -3.85 8.77 -18.29
CA ARG A 296 -2.66 7.92 -18.22
C ARG A 296 -1.41 8.64 -18.71
N ILE A 297 -1.50 9.37 -19.82
CA ILE A 297 -0.39 10.18 -20.34
C ILE A 297 0.01 11.27 -19.35
N LEU A 298 -0.95 11.94 -18.72
CA LEU A 298 -0.67 12.96 -17.71
C LEU A 298 0.09 12.35 -16.54
N LEU A 299 -0.47 11.32 -15.89
CA LEU A 299 0.13 10.67 -14.74
C LEU A 299 1.50 10.07 -15.09
N GLY A 300 1.60 9.35 -16.21
CA GLY A 300 2.87 8.78 -16.66
C GLY A 300 3.95 9.83 -16.92
N LYS A 301 3.58 10.99 -17.48
CA LYS A 301 4.51 12.12 -17.62
C LYS A 301 4.94 12.64 -16.26
N LEU A 302 4.01 12.87 -15.33
CA LEU A 302 4.30 13.39 -13.99
C LEU A 302 5.26 12.46 -13.22
N SER A 303 5.01 11.15 -13.22
CA SER A 303 5.86 10.14 -12.59
C SER A 303 7.27 10.06 -13.19
N GLN A 304 7.44 10.48 -14.45
CA GLN A 304 8.71 10.43 -15.18
C GLN A 304 9.41 11.79 -15.30
N LEU A 305 8.84 12.88 -14.78
CA LEU A 305 9.34 14.25 -14.98
C LEU A 305 10.84 14.40 -14.72
N SER A 306 11.41 13.70 -13.72
CA SER A 306 12.83 13.82 -13.35
C SER A 306 13.80 13.07 -14.29
N ARG A 307 13.31 12.22 -15.21
CA ARG A 307 14.14 11.39 -16.11
C ARG A 307 14.34 12.08 -17.46
N LYS A 308 15.46 12.81 -17.56
CA LYS A 308 16.10 13.32 -18.80
C LYS A 308 15.34 14.32 -19.69
N GLU A 309 14.01 14.38 -19.68
CA GLU A 309 13.26 15.23 -20.62
C GLU A 309 12.81 16.58 -20.03
N VAL A 310 12.63 16.69 -18.70
CA VAL A 310 12.09 17.91 -18.10
C VAL A 310 12.68 18.23 -16.71
N PRO A 311 13.56 19.22 -16.58
CA PRO A 311 14.18 19.50 -15.29
C PRO A 311 13.27 20.42 -14.47
N PHE A 312 12.21 19.88 -13.88
CA PHE A 312 11.44 20.54 -12.82
C PHE A 312 11.84 19.99 -11.45
N THR A 313 11.76 20.85 -10.44
CA THR A 313 11.79 20.52 -9.02
C THR A 313 10.55 21.09 -8.34
N LEU A 314 10.20 20.59 -7.16
CA LEU A 314 9.22 21.28 -6.33
C LEU A 314 9.80 22.58 -5.77
N HIS A 315 8.95 23.57 -5.62
CA HIS A 315 9.24 24.79 -4.90
C HIS A 315 9.71 24.47 -3.47
N SER A 316 10.79 25.11 -3.02
CA SER A 316 11.44 24.79 -1.74
C SER A 316 10.58 25.10 -0.50
N ALA A 317 9.52 25.90 -0.66
CA ALA A 317 8.59 26.25 0.41
C ALA A 317 7.22 25.54 0.28
N ILE A 318 7.15 24.40 -0.41
CA ILE A 318 5.91 23.61 -0.43
C ILE A 318 5.71 22.92 0.93
N ASP A 319 4.54 23.16 1.51
CA ASP A 319 4.02 22.55 2.74
C ASP A 319 3.39 21.17 2.46
N SER A 320 3.19 20.37 3.50
CA SER A 320 2.66 19.01 3.39
C SER A 320 1.26 18.96 2.76
N LYS A 321 0.36 19.88 3.12
CA LYS A 321 -0.99 19.89 2.54
C LYS A 321 -1.00 20.11 1.05
N SER A 322 -0.19 21.05 0.57
CA SER A 322 -0.03 21.31 -0.86
C SER A 322 0.53 20.07 -1.59
N VAL A 323 1.46 19.35 -0.96
CA VAL A 323 1.99 18.07 -1.49
C VAL A 323 0.90 16.98 -1.51
N ASP A 324 0.09 16.87 -0.46
CA ASP A 324 -0.99 15.88 -0.37
C ASP A 324 -2.13 16.15 -1.34
N GLN A 325 -2.43 17.42 -1.63
CA GLN A 325 -3.36 17.79 -2.71
C GLN A 325 -2.87 17.29 -4.08
N LEU A 326 -1.56 17.42 -4.35
CA LEU A 326 -0.96 16.89 -5.58
C LEU A 326 -1.09 15.36 -5.68
N THR A 327 -0.93 14.64 -4.57
CA THR A 327 -1.09 13.18 -4.52
C THR A 327 -2.55 12.76 -4.67
N SER A 328 -3.44 13.38 -3.92
CA SER A 328 -4.87 13.05 -3.87
C SER A 328 -5.57 13.23 -5.20
N ALA A 329 -5.20 14.26 -5.97
CA ALA A 329 -5.77 14.52 -7.29
C ALA A 329 -5.59 13.32 -8.24
N GLN A 330 -4.40 12.72 -8.27
CA GLN A 330 -4.10 11.62 -9.18
C GLN A 330 -4.81 10.33 -8.81
N HIS A 331 -4.81 9.99 -7.51
CA HIS A 331 -5.56 8.85 -7.00
C HIS A 331 -7.06 9.02 -7.31
N SER A 332 -7.60 10.21 -7.06
CA SER A 332 -9.00 10.53 -7.36
C SER A 332 -9.33 10.35 -8.84
N ILE A 333 -8.50 10.87 -9.77
CA ILE A 333 -8.71 10.68 -11.22
C ILE A 333 -8.78 9.18 -11.57
N ALA A 334 -7.83 8.38 -11.09
CA ALA A 334 -7.75 6.96 -11.41
C ALA A 334 -8.93 6.16 -10.84
N VAL A 335 -9.28 6.39 -9.57
CA VAL A 335 -10.41 5.70 -8.91
C VAL A 335 -11.75 6.08 -9.54
N GLN A 336 -11.96 7.35 -9.89
CA GLN A 336 -13.21 7.76 -10.54
C GLN A 336 -13.39 7.10 -11.92
N LEU A 337 -12.30 6.96 -12.70
CA LEU A 337 -12.33 6.28 -14.00
C LEU A 337 -12.54 4.77 -13.85
N ASP A 338 -11.90 4.14 -12.85
CA ASP A 338 -12.11 2.72 -12.54
C ASP A 338 -13.56 2.44 -12.13
N ARG A 339 -14.13 3.31 -11.28
CA ARG A 339 -15.53 3.21 -10.85
C ARG A 339 -16.50 3.24 -12.04
N ILE A 340 -16.33 4.15 -13.00
CA ILE A 340 -17.17 4.16 -14.21
C ILE A 340 -16.97 2.84 -14.99
N GLY A 341 -15.73 2.38 -15.13
CA GLY A 341 -15.43 1.12 -15.83
C GLY A 341 -16.12 -0.08 -15.20
N PHE A 342 -16.09 -0.18 -13.88
CA PHE A 342 -16.80 -1.22 -13.14
C PHE A 342 -18.32 -1.12 -13.32
N THR A 343 -18.88 0.09 -13.21
CA THR A 343 -20.32 0.32 -13.46
C THR A 343 -20.72 -0.14 -14.86
N PHE A 344 -19.96 0.22 -15.89
CA PHE A 344 -20.26 -0.18 -17.26
C PHE A 344 -20.09 -1.69 -17.48
N LEU A 345 -19.04 -2.31 -16.94
CA LEU A 345 -18.85 -3.77 -17.05
C LEU A 345 -19.98 -4.56 -16.36
N LYS A 346 -20.43 -4.10 -15.19
CA LYS A 346 -21.53 -4.71 -14.45
C LYS A 346 -22.84 -4.59 -15.24
N ASN A 347 -23.13 -3.39 -15.75
CA ASN A 347 -24.41 -3.09 -16.38
C ASN A 347 -24.50 -3.49 -17.85
N HIS A 348 -23.38 -3.66 -18.54
CA HIS A 348 -23.35 -4.32 -19.84
C HIS A 348 -23.91 -5.76 -19.77
N ARG A 349 -23.87 -6.39 -18.59
CA ARG A 349 -24.36 -7.76 -18.35
C ARG A 349 -25.81 -7.80 -17.85
N THR A 350 -26.44 -6.66 -17.54
CA THR A 350 -27.77 -6.59 -16.93
C THR A 350 -28.69 -5.66 -17.71
N ASN A 351 -29.99 -5.94 -17.79
CA ASN A 351 -30.97 -5.03 -18.40
C ASN A 351 -31.43 -3.94 -17.42
N GLN A 352 -30.48 -3.29 -16.74
CA GLN A 352 -30.82 -2.17 -15.85
C GLN A 352 -31.10 -0.90 -16.65
N ALA A 353 -31.92 0.00 -16.07
CA ALA A 353 -32.17 1.31 -16.66
C ALA A 353 -30.86 2.09 -16.84
N LEU A 354 -30.68 2.70 -18.02
CA LEU A 354 -29.44 3.38 -18.40
C LEU A 354 -29.33 4.81 -17.88
N GLU A 355 -30.46 5.49 -17.71
CA GLU A 355 -30.54 6.87 -17.19
C GLU A 355 -29.69 7.07 -15.90
N PRO A 356 -29.86 6.30 -14.81
CA PRO A 356 -29.05 6.49 -13.60
C PRO A 356 -27.55 6.17 -13.80
N ILE A 357 -27.22 5.35 -14.81
CA ILE A 357 -25.85 4.98 -15.16
C ILE A 357 -25.18 6.13 -15.90
N PHE A 358 -25.90 6.75 -16.85
CA PHE A 358 -25.42 7.88 -17.64
C PHE A 358 -25.35 9.16 -16.81
N ASP A 359 -26.32 9.40 -15.92
CA ASP A 359 -26.25 10.47 -14.92
C ASP A 359 -25.01 10.36 -14.04
N GLN A 360 -24.72 9.14 -13.56
CA GLN A 360 -23.53 8.87 -12.78
C GLN A 360 -22.25 9.11 -13.60
N ALA A 361 -22.20 8.64 -14.84
CA ALA A 361 -21.07 8.86 -15.73
C ALA A 361 -20.84 10.36 -16.00
N HIS A 362 -21.91 11.09 -16.27
CA HIS A 362 -21.90 12.54 -16.51
C HIS A 362 -21.39 13.31 -15.29
N ALA A 363 -21.89 13.00 -14.09
CA ALA A 363 -21.42 13.59 -12.84
C ALA A 363 -19.93 13.30 -12.58
N VAL A 364 -19.48 12.07 -12.83
CA VAL A 364 -18.09 11.68 -12.65
C VAL A 364 -17.17 12.37 -13.66
N VAL A 365 -17.55 12.47 -14.94
CA VAL A 365 -16.76 13.15 -15.97
C VAL A 365 -16.58 14.63 -15.63
N LYS A 366 -17.65 15.31 -15.17
CA LYS A 366 -17.56 16.70 -14.68
C LYS A 366 -16.61 16.82 -13.49
N LYS A 367 -16.70 15.90 -12.53
CA LYS A 367 -15.82 15.87 -11.35
C LYS A 367 -14.36 15.67 -11.75
N ILE A 368 -14.05 14.71 -12.62
CA ILE A 368 -12.68 14.47 -13.09
C ILE A 368 -12.15 15.70 -13.84
N SER A 369 -12.97 16.32 -14.70
CA SER A 369 -12.56 17.53 -15.42
C SER A 369 -12.16 18.66 -14.48
N TRP A 370 -12.97 18.90 -13.44
CA TRP A 370 -12.66 19.89 -12.41
C TRP A 370 -11.37 19.55 -11.64
N ILE A 371 -11.18 18.28 -11.25
CA ILE A 371 -9.95 17.84 -10.56
C ILE A 371 -8.72 18.07 -11.44
N VAL A 372 -8.78 17.71 -12.73
CA VAL A 372 -7.69 17.90 -13.67
C VAL A 372 -7.36 19.37 -13.84
N GLU A 373 -8.36 20.24 -13.94
CA GLU A 373 -8.16 21.68 -14.06
C GLU A 373 -7.49 22.28 -12.83
N SER A 374 -7.98 21.95 -11.63
CA SER A 374 -7.35 22.36 -10.38
C SER A 374 -5.91 21.85 -10.31
N HIS A 375 -5.70 20.56 -10.57
CA HIS A 375 -4.40 19.93 -10.45
C HIS A 375 -3.37 20.52 -11.41
N LEU A 376 -3.75 20.85 -12.65
CA LEU A 376 -2.85 21.53 -13.57
C LEU A 376 -2.42 22.92 -13.07
N VAL A 377 -3.30 23.64 -12.36
CA VAL A 377 -2.95 24.92 -11.72
C VAL A 377 -1.97 24.68 -10.58
N ASP A 378 -2.24 23.70 -9.72
CA ASP A 378 -1.37 23.35 -8.58
C ASP A 378 0.03 22.93 -9.08
N ILE A 379 0.08 22.08 -10.10
CA ILE A 379 1.34 21.67 -10.73
C ILE A 379 2.08 22.89 -11.30
N ALA A 380 1.39 23.80 -12.00
CA ALA A 380 2.00 24.99 -12.58
C ALA A 380 2.55 25.96 -11.51
N PHE A 381 1.93 25.97 -10.33
CA PHE A 381 2.33 26.81 -9.19
C PHE A 381 3.50 26.20 -8.42
N HIS A 382 3.49 24.88 -8.20
CA HIS A 382 4.46 24.20 -7.34
C HIS A 382 5.68 23.63 -8.07
N LEU A 383 5.59 23.31 -9.37
CA LEU A 383 6.74 22.86 -10.16
C LEU A 383 7.51 24.04 -10.75
N VAL A 384 8.76 24.18 -10.31
CA VAL A 384 9.69 25.21 -10.78
C VAL A 384 10.84 24.57 -11.58
N PRO A 385 11.31 25.18 -12.68
CA PRO A 385 12.47 24.71 -13.43
C PRO A 385 13.72 24.63 -12.56
N LEU A 386 14.61 23.68 -12.87
CA LEU A 386 15.89 23.58 -12.19
C LEU A 386 16.73 24.85 -12.45
N PRO A 387 17.48 25.33 -11.43
CA PRO A 387 18.24 26.58 -11.51
C PRO A 387 19.21 26.68 -12.70
N HIS A 388 19.80 25.56 -13.15
CA HIS A 388 20.74 25.57 -14.28
C HIS A 388 20.08 25.85 -15.64
N LEU A 389 18.76 25.66 -15.76
CA LEU A 389 18.02 26.10 -16.96
C LEU A 389 17.76 27.61 -16.99
N LEU A 390 17.73 28.26 -15.82
CA LEU A 390 17.53 29.70 -15.71
C LEU A 390 18.78 30.48 -16.14
N LEU A 391 19.97 29.85 -16.05
CA LEU A 391 21.26 30.43 -16.47
C LEU A 391 21.34 30.68 -17.98
N ASN A 392 20.55 29.97 -18.79
CA ASN A 392 20.53 30.13 -20.25
C ASN A 392 19.56 31.23 -20.74
N GLY A 393 18.99 32.05 -19.85
CA GLY A 393 18.33 33.32 -20.17
C GLY A 393 17.06 33.29 -21.03
N VAL A 394 16.59 32.12 -21.50
CA VAL A 394 15.57 32.07 -22.57
C VAL A 394 14.18 31.60 -22.13
N ASN A 395 13.99 30.93 -20.99
CA ASN A 395 12.68 30.31 -20.71
C ASN A 395 12.16 30.53 -19.29
N SER A 396 11.01 31.21 -19.18
CA SER A 396 10.26 31.28 -17.93
C SER A 396 9.62 29.91 -17.59
N PRO A 397 9.50 29.56 -16.29
CA PRO A 397 8.78 28.38 -15.81
C PRO A 397 7.44 28.14 -16.49
N THR A 398 6.66 29.22 -16.61
CA THR A 398 5.34 29.24 -17.21
C THR A 398 5.35 28.88 -18.70
N ARG A 399 6.39 29.25 -19.46
CA ARG A 399 6.51 28.90 -20.88
C ARG A 399 6.77 27.41 -21.08
N HIS A 400 7.60 26.80 -20.24
CA HIS A 400 7.87 25.36 -20.30
C HIS A 400 6.64 24.52 -19.92
N PHE A 401 5.98 24.86 -18.82
CA PHE A 401 4.74 24.20 -18.42
C PHE A 401 3.68 24.32 -19.53
N ARG A 402 3.44 25.54 -20.04
CA ARG A 402 2.48 25.78 -21.12
C ARG A 402 2.82 25.01 -22.39
N ALA A 403 4.08 24.96 -22.80
CA ALA A 403 4.48 24.22 -24.00
C ALA A 403 4.18 22.71 -23.90
N GLN A 404 4.25 22.14 -22.70
CA GLN A 404 4.06 20.69 -22.50
C GLN A 404 2.61 20.29 -22.21
N PHE A 405 1.89 21.05 -21.38
CA PHE A 405 0.55 20.68 -20.91
C PHE A 405 -0.57 21.32 -21.74
N TYR A 406 -0.31 22.42 -22.46
CA TYR A 406 -1.35 23.09 -23.25
C TYR A 406 -1.91 22.23 -24.40
N PRO A 407 -1.09 21.57 -25.24
CA PRO A 407 -1.62 20.69 -26.29
C PRO A 407 -2.40 19.52 -25.72
N TRP A 408 -1.95 18.98 -24.58
CA TRP A 408 -2.65 17.92 -23.87
C TRP A 408 -4.01 18.39 -23.35
N LYS A 409 -4.09 19.58 -22.73
CA LYS A 409 -5.35 20.15 -22.22
C LYS A 409 -6.38 20.38 -23.33
N GLN A 410 -5.95 20.83 -24.51
CA GLN A 410 -6.86 20.96 -25.65
C GLN A 410 -7.48 19.62 -26.06
N LEU A 411 -6.69 18.55 -26.10
CA LEU A 411 -7.19 17.21 -26.40
C LEU A 411 -8.12 16.69 -25.30
N TRP A 412 -7.80 16.99 -24.04
CA TRP A 412 -8.63 16.66 -22.88
C TRP A 412 -10.00 17.31 -22.98
N ASP A 413 -10.05 18.62 -23.22
CA ASP A 413 -11.29 19.39 -23.29
C ASP A 413 -12.19 18.89 -24.41
N VAL A 414 -11.62 18.61 -25.58
CA VAL A 414 -12.37 18.04 -26.70
C VAL A 414 -12.92 16.65 -26.36
N ALA A 415 -12.15 15.80 -25.68
CA ALA A 415 -12.59 14.46 -25.30
C ALA A 415 -13.71 14.51 -24.25
N VAL A 416 -13.59 15.38 -23.24
CA VAL A 416 -14.60 15.60 -22.21
C VAL A 416 -15.89 16.16 -22.82
N SER A 417 -15.82 17.21 -23.64
CA SER A 417 -17.00 17.78 -24.30
C SER A 417 -17.74 16.74 -25.14
N ARG A 418 -17.01 15.96 -25.96
CA ARG A 418 -17.64 14.90 -26.77
C ARG A 418 -18.36 13.84 -25.95
N LEU A 419 -17.78 13.44 -24.81
CA LEU A 419 -18.42 12.46 -23.93
C LEU A 419 -19.65 13.04 -23.24
N LEU A 420 -19.57 14.29 -22.77
CA LEU A 420 -20.72 14.96 -22.16
C LEU A 420 -21.86 15.16 -23.16
N ASP A 421 -21.56 15.60 -24.38
CA ASP A 421 -22.54 15.77 -25.45
C ASP A 421 -23.25 14.44 -25.79
N LEU A 422 -22.50 13.34 -25.83
CA LEU A 422 -23.04 11.99 -26.05
C LEU A 422 -23.92 11.50 -24.89
N LEU A 423 -23.53 11.78 -23.65
CA LEU A 423 -24.35 11.41 -22.49
C LEU A 423 -25.67 12.19 -22.49
N CYS A 424 -25.63 13.49 -22.80
CA CYS A 424 -26.83 14.31 -22.91
C CYS A 424 -27.75 13.91 -24.07
N SER A 425 -27.23 13.37 -25.18
CA SER A 425 -28.11 12.90 -26.27
C SER A 425 -28.99 11.73 -25.82
N PHE A 426 -28.48 10.85 -24.96
CA PHE A 426 -29.27 9.73 -24.42
C PHE A 426 -30.29 10.17 -23.36
N GLU A 427 -30.06 11.27 -22.64
CA GLU A 427 -31.07 11.88 -21.75
C GLU A 427 -32.26 12.48 -22.52
N THR A 428 -32.09 12.82 -23.81
CA THR A 428 -33.14 13.44 -24.63
C THR A 428 -33.94 12.45 -25.50
N GLU A 429 -33.44 11.22 -25.65
CA GLU A 429 -34.04 10.17 -26.50
C GLU A 429 -34.95 9.18 -25.73
N HIS A 430 -34.83 9.12 -24.40
CA HIS A 430 -35.67 8.34 -23.48
C HIS A 430 -36.67 9.26 -22.74
#